data_AF-A0A7V9UAS5-F1
#
_entry.id   AF-A0A7V9UAS5-F1
#
_cell.length_a   1.000
_cell.length_b   1.000
_cell.length_c   1.000
_cell.angle_alpha   90.00
_cell.angle_beta   90.00
_cell.angle_gamma   90.00
#
_symmetry.space_group_name_H-M   'P 1'
#
loop_
_entity.id
_entity.type
_entity.pdbx_description
1 polymer ?
#
loop_
_entity_poly.entity_id
_entity_poly.type
_entity_poly.pdbx_seq_one_letter_code
_entity_poly.pdbx_strand_id
1 'polypeptide(L)' 'MKILVAGVGNLLQGDDGFGVEVAHRLQAAELPPEVTVCETGMGGIHLVQEISARYDALI' A
#
# COMPACT_ATOMS: atom_id res chain seq x y z
N MET A 1 16.61 -1.54 5.43
CA MET A 1 15.33 -1.72 6.13
C MET A 1 14.25 -1.70 5.06
N LYS A 2 13.61 -2.83 4.75
CA LYS A 2 12.56 -2.92 3.72
C LYS A 2 11.23 -2.46 4.29
N ILE A 3 10.55 -1.56 3.61
CA ILE A 3 9.28 -0.99 4.06
C ILE A 3 8.19 -1.32 3.04
N LEU A 4 7.05 -1.84 3.52
CA LEU A 4 5.83 -1.96 2.74
C LEU A 4 4.87 -0.84 3.15
N VAL A 5 4.37 -0.08 2.18
CA VAL A 5 3.29 0.89 2.36
C VAL A 5 2.04 0.35 1.68
N ALA A 6 0.98 0.12 2.45
CA ALA A 6 -0.26 -0.48 1.95
C ALA A 6 -1.40 0.56 1.88
N GLY A 7 -1.80 0.91 0.65
CA GLY A 7 -3.00 1.71 0.40
C GLY A 7 -4.27 0.89 0.59
N VAL A 8 -4.93 1.08 1.73
CA VAL A 8 -6.23 0.47 2.05
C VAL A 8 -7.35 1.47 1.79
N GLY A 9 -8.45 1.01 1.19
CA GLY A 9 -9.63 1.86 1.02
C GLY A 9 -10.63 1.33 0.00
N ASN A 10 -11.81 1.96 0.00
CA ASN A 10 -12.86 1.70 -0.97
C ASN A 10 -13.15 2.95 -1.81
N LEU A 11 -12.68 2.95 -3.06
CA LEU A 11 -12.92 4.04 -4.00
C LEU A 11 -14.42 4.32 -4.27
N LEU A 12 -15.31 3.36 -3.99
CA LEU A 12 -16.77 3.53 -4.14
C LEU A 12 -17.44 4.17 -2.92
N GLN A 13 -16.72 4.37 -1.81
CA GLN A 13 -17.22 4.95 -0.56
C GLN A 13 -16.61 6.33 -0.27
N GLY A 14 -16.49 7.17 -1.31
CA GLY A 14 -16.03 8.55 -1.16
C GLY A 14 -14.64 8.61 -0.51
N ASP A 15 -14.55 9.30 0.62
CA ASP A 15 -13.29 9.54 1.32
C ASP A 15 -12.65 8.26 1.89
N ASP A 16 -13.39 7.15 1.98
CA ASP A 16 -12.85 5.83 2.33
C ASP A 16 -11.82 5.32 1.30
N GLY A 17 -11.78 5.90 0.10
CA GLY A 17 -10.75 5.65 -0.90
C GLY A 17 -9.40 6.34 -0.64
N PHE A 18 -9.27 7.11 0.44
CA PHE A 18 -8.10 7.95 0.71
C PHE A 18 -6.77 7.18 0.64
N GLY A 19 -6.67 6.00 1.27
CA GLY A 19 -5.42 5.23 1.28
C GLY A 19 -5.01 4.74 -0.12
N VAL A 20 -5.98 4.41 -0.98
CA VAL A 20 -5.72 4.02 -2.38
C VAL A 20 -5.17 5.20 -3.17
N GLU A 21 -5.75 6.39 -2.99
CA GLU A 21 -5.27 7.61 -3.65
C GLU A 21 -3.86 8.02 -3.18
N VAL A 22 -3.54 7.83 -1.89
CA VAL A 22 -2.18 8.03 -1.37
C VAL A 22 -1.20 7.05 -2.01
N ALA A 23 -1.56 5.77 -2.11
CA ALA A 23 -0.72 4.76 -2.74
C ALA A 23 -0.43 5.07 -4.22
N HIS A 24 -1.44 5.49 -4.99
CA HIS A 24 -1.24 5.91 -6.38
C HIS A 24 -0.25 7.08 -6.50
N ARG A 25 -0.36 8.09 -5.64
CA ARG A 25 0.57 9.23 -5.65
C ARG A 25 1.98 8.83 -5.27
N LEU A 26 2.14 7.93 -4.30
CA LEU A 26 3.45 7.40 -3.91
C LEU A 26 4.08 6.57 -5.02
N GLN A 27 3.31 5.75 -5.73
CA GLN A 27 3.78 4.96 -6.88
C GLN A 27 4.26 5.82 -8.05
N ALA A 28 3.72 7.04 -8.20
CA ALA A 28 4.14 8.00 -9.22
C ALA A 28 5.34 8.86 -8.82
N ALA A 29 5.79 8.78 -7.56
CA ALA A 29 6.90 9.56 -7.04
C ALA A 29 8.22 8.78 -7.09
N GLU A 30 9.34 9.49 -7.08
CA GLU A 30 10.63 8.87 -6.79
C GLU A 30 10.71 8.54 -5.29
N LEU A 31 10.76 7.25 -4.99
CA LEU A 31 10.89 6.72 -3.65
C LEU A 31 12.25 6.05 -3.44
N PRO A 32 12.73 5.95 -2.19
CA PRO A 32 13.88 5.13 -1.88
C PRO A 32 13.68 3.67 -2.35
N PRO A 33 14.72 3.00 -2.86
CA PRO A 33 14.61 1.66 -3.43
C PRO A 33 14.14 0.58 -2.44
N GLU A 34 14.25 0.84 -1.14
CA GLU A 34 13.77 -0.05 -0.07
C GLU A 34 12.27 0.06 0.22
N VAL A 35 11.56 1.01 -0.39
CA VAL A 35 10.12 1.22 -0.21
C VAL A 35 9.34 0.52 -1.32
N THR A 36 8.42 -0.34 -0.92
CA THR A 36 7.43 -0.95 -1.83
C THR A 36 6.05 -0.41 -1.48
N VAL A 37 5.27 -0.03 -2.49
CA VAL A 37 3.92 0.50 -2.32
C VAL A 37 2.94 -0.42 -3.03
N CYS A 38 1.94 -0.93 -2.30
CA CYS A 38 0.86 -1.73 -2.87
C CYS A 38 -0.52 -1.14 -2.52
N GLU A 39 -1.49 -1.38 -3.40
CA GLU A 39 -2.90 -1.16 -3.08
C GLU A 39 -3.57 -2.49 -2.72
N THR A 40 -4.34 -2.49 -1.65
CA THR A 40 -5.05 -3.69 -1.19
C THR A 40 -6.56 -3.60 -1.44
N GLY A 41 -7.06 -2.40 -1.74
CA GLY A 41 -8.48 -2.09 -1.77
C GLY A 41 -9.15 -2.51 -0.47
N MET A 42 -10.28 -3.22 -0.58
CA MET A 42 -10.98 -3.84 0.56
C MET A 42 -10.54 -5.27 0.86
N GLY A 43 -9.91 -5.93 -0.11
CA GLY A 43 -9.60 -7.36 -0.07
C GLY A 43 -8.25 -7.62 0.58
N GLY A 44 -8.18 -7.58 1.91
CA GLY A 44 -6.93 -7.74 2.69
C GLY A 44 -6.13 -9.03 2.44
N ILE A 45 -6.61 -9.97 1.62
CA ILE A 45 -5.85 -11.18 1.22
C ILE A 45 -4.59 -10.82 0.42
N HIS A 46 -4.64 -9.81 -0.45
CA HIS A 46 -3.47 -9.37 -1.20
C HIS A 46 -2.37 -8.87 -0.25
N LEU A 47 -2.76 -8.15 0.81
CA LEU A 47 -1.82 -7.69 1.84
C LEU A 47 -1.11 -8.84 2.56
N VAL A 48 -1.83 -9.93 2.87
CA VAL A 48 -1.24 -11.11 3.53
C VAL A 48 -0.17 -11.76 2.66
N GLN A 49 -0.40 -11.82 1.35
CA GLN A 49 0.59 -12.34 0.41
C GLN A 49 1.83 -11.45 0.35
N GLU A 50 1.65 -10.13 0.33
CA GLU A 50 2.77 -9.19 0.32
C GLU A 50 3.61 -9.25 1.59
N ILE A 51 2.99 -9.23 2.77
CA ILE A 51 3.72 -9.27 4.06
C ILE A 51 4.60 -10.53 4.18
N SER A 52 4.24 -11.61 3.48
CA SER A 52 5.03 -12.86 3.46
C SER A 52 6.41 -12.70 2.83
N ALA A 53 6.65 -11.63 2.05
CA ALA A 53 7.94 -11.30 1.44
C ALA A 53 9.00 -10.75 2.42
N ARG A 54 8.69 -10.71 3.73
CA ARG A 54 9.57 -10.27 4.84
C ARG A 54 10.02 -8.81 4.72
N TYR A 55 9.15 -7.91 5.15
CA TYR A 55 9.45 -6.49 5.37
C TYR A 55 9.87 -6.23 6.83
N ASP A 56 10.67 -5.20 7.05
CA ASP A 56 11.08 -4.75 8.38
C ASP A 56 10.03 -3.82 9.02
N ALA A 57 9.22 -3.15 8.19
CA ALA A 57 8.10 -2.31 8.62
C ALA A 57 6.93 -2.38 7.64
N LEU A 58 5.71 -2.25 8.17
CA LEU A 58 4.47 -2.06 7.45
C LEU A 58 3.87 -0.71 7.87
N ILE A 59 3.50 0.10 6.88
CA ILE A 59 2.81 1.38 7.03
C ILE A 59 1.45 1.29 6.36
#